data_AF-A0A1B9H003-F1
#
_entry.id   AF-A0A1B9H003-F1
#
_cell.length_a   1.000
_cell.length_b   1.000
_cell.length_c   1.000
_cell.angle_alpha   90.00
_cell.angle_beta   90.00
_cell.angle_gamma   90.00
#
_symmetry.space_group_name_H-M   'P 1'
#
loop_
_entity.id
_entity.type
_entity.pdbx_description
1 polymer ?
#
loop_
_entity_poly.entity_id
_entity_poly.type
_entity_poly.pdbx_seq_one_letter_code
_entity_poly.pdbx_strand_id
1 'polypeptide(L)'
;MATNGKRPASLSPSSEAGEVPESSNSGSSSKRARSQVETTSVATTTTTATASTSTSSNRSVSLHQWLHPTLPTPIKTHSPPLHSSSSTFLSFTISFEPPVHSHISSVVTLEKEVRRIVRELDVVREVGELVMRGDEGAFADGEGRAPGRGKSTGKERAREPDHRMWAVRTLGLREGKDGTGGEGDYQLLEANFDDNEKYGGQTIMRVLQEQNAVDVITICCRWYGGDMIGPIRFQHITTTALTSLKLTLKAIGLRDLRTSLDVLDEEISDLRSALAAISSFMNGSSDAAAASGVDATGTTTESKAGAGETGKGGAGGGGGNGGGGGGGGQYDSIEDEAKLQRLVVARERTKAALEKKLASSGA
;
A
#
# COMPACT_ATOMS: atom_id res chain seq x y z
N MET A 1 53.02 -55.63 -39.72
CA MET A 1 51.77 -56.42 -39.70
C MET A 1 50.75 -55.70 -40.58
N ALA A 2 50.19 -56.42 -41.54
CA ALA A 2 49.17 -55.99 -42.51
C ALA A 2 47.85 -55.58 -41.79
N THR A 3 46.88 -54.83 -42.33
CA THR A 3 46.19 -54.75 -43.64
C THR A 3 45.45 -53.39 -43.74
N ASN A 4 45.41 -52.71 -44.90
CA ASN A 4 44.28 -52.61 -45.87
C ASN A 4 42.96 -52.04 -45.28
N GLY A 5 42.24 -51.02 -45.80
CA GLY A 5 42.27 -50.23 -47.04
C GLY A 5 40.93 -49.47 -47.21
N LYS A 6 40.86 -48.61 -48.26
CA LYS A 6 39.67 -48.05 -48.96
C LYS A 6 38.95 -46.77 -48.48
N ARG A 7 39.17 -45.69 -49.26
CA ARG A 7 38.26 -44.56 -49.65
C ARG A 7 37.27 -45.04 -50.75
N PRO A 8 36.17 -44.34 -51.18
CA PRO A 8 36.15 -42.93 -51.68
C PRO A 8 34.84 -42.10 -51.38
N ALA A 9 34.86 -40.75 -51.43
CA ALA A 9 34.40 -39.81 -52.51
C ALA A 9 32.95 -40.06 -52.99
N SER A 10 32.06 -39.14 -53.36
CA SER A 10 31.95 -37.69 -53.61
C SER A 10 30.53 -37.51 -54.18
N LEU A 11 29.89 -36.33 -54.11
CA LEU A 11 29.04 -35.78 -55.19
C LEU A 11 28.51 -34.39 -54.80
N SER A 12 28.79 -33.44 -55.69
CA SER A 12 28.38 -32.04 -55.68
C SER A 12 27.04 -31.86 -56.42
N PRO A 13 26.45 -30.64 -56.48
CA PRO A 13 25.05 -30.39 -56.79
C PRO A 13 24.79 -30.10 -58.27
N SER A 14 23.52 -30.14 -58.67
CA SER A 14 23.03 -29.67 -59.98
C SER A 14 21.72 -28.87 -59.84
N SER A 15 21.68 -27.84 -60.68
CA SER A 15 20.73 -26.74 -60.87
C SER A 15 19.56 -27.08 -61.82
N GLU A 16 18.50 -26.26 -61.75
CA GLU A 16 17.68 -25.64 -62.84
C GLU A 16 16.23 -25.43 -62.34
N ALA A 17 15.73 -24.20 -62.20
CA ALA A 17 15.21 -23.26 -63.21
C ALA A 17 13.72 -23.46 -63.50
N GLY A 18 12.93 -22.40 -63.26
CA GLY A 18 11.49 -22.31 -63.53
C GLY A 18 10.97 -20.89 -63.25
N GLU A 19 10.67 -20.18 -64.33
CA GLU A 19 10.29 -18.77 -64.49
C GLU A 19 8.88 -18.38 -63.98
N VAL A 20 8.80 -17.14 -63.44
CA VAL A 20 7.84 -16.00 -63.53
C VAL A 20 6.38 -16.20 -64.06
N PRO A 21 5.37 -15.38 -63.64
CA PRO A 21 5.40 -13.92 -63.82
C PRO A 21 4.87 -13.01 -62.70
N GLU A 22 5.33 -11.77 -62.85
CA GLU A 22 4.97 -10.52 -62.18
C GLU A 22 3.51 -10.10 -62.37
N SER A 23 2.99 -9.32 -61.43
CA SER A 23 2.14 -8.18 -61.78
C SER A 23 2.41 -7.00 -60.84
N SER A 24 3.05 -5.99 -61.40
CA SER A 24 3.05 -4.61 -60.91
C SER A 24 1.80 -3.88 -61.45
N ASN A 25 1.18 -3.01 -60.67
CA ASN A 25 1.45 -1.56 -60.71
C ASN A 25 0.26 -0.69 -60.23
N SER A 26 0.63 0.37 -59.50
CA SER A 26 0.09 1.74 -59.49
C SER A 26 -1.39 2.05 -59.19
N GLY A 27 -1.58 2.90 -58.17
CA GLY A 27 -2.06 4.27 -58.45
C GLY A 27 -3.33 4.75 -57.73
N SER A 28 -3.29 6.05 -57.36
CA SER A 28 -4.41 6.94 -56.98
C SER A 28 -4.77 6.96 -55.48
N SER A 29 -4.21 7.87 -54.68
CA SER A 29 -4.70 9.26 -54.49
C SER A 29 -6.22 9.42 -54.50
N SER A 30 -6.80 9.68 -53.33
CA SER A 30 -8.04 10.47 -53.22
C SER A 30 -8.16 11.08 -51.83
N LYS A 31 -7.92 12.39 -51.80
CA LYS A 31 -8.34 13.31 -50.74
C LYS A 31 -9.84 13.14 -50.51
N ARG A 32 -10.26 12.94 -49.26
CA ARG A 32 -11.61 13.31 -48.81
C ARG A 32 -11.50 14.20 -47.59
N ALA A 33 -11.65 15.50 -47.87
CA ALA A 33 -12.01 16.51 -46.90
C ALA A 33 -13.33 16.11 -46.23
N ARG A 34 -13.40 16.24 -44.91
CA ARG A 34 -14.69 16.33 -44.21
C ARG A 34 -14.64 17.50 -43.24
N SER A 35 -15.35 18.54 -43.69
CA SER A 35 -15.88 19.71 -43.02
C SER A 35 -15.78 19.78 -41.49
N GLN A 36 -15.17 20.87 -41.05
CA GLN A 36 -15.43 21.54 -39.78
C GLN A 36 -16.93 21.82 -39.61
N VAL A 37 -17.41 21.63 -38.39
CA VAL A 37 -18.59 22.34 -37.86
C VAL A 37 -18.10 23.03 -36.60
N GLU A 38 -17.96 24.35 -36.72
CA GLU A 38 -17.80 25.27 -35.60
C GLU A 38 -19.08 25.28 -34.77
N THR A 39 -18.94 25.03 -33.47
CA THR A 39 -19.92 25.50 -32.48
C THR A 39 -19.21 26.45 -31.52
N THR A 40 -19.45 27.72 -31.78
CA THR A 40 -19.20 28.85 -30.90
C THR A 40 -19.88 28.64 -29.55
N SER A 41 -19.12 28.73 -28.46
CA SER A 41 -19.70 29.06 -27.15
C SER A 41 -18.81 30.06 -26.43
N VAL A 42 -19.51 31.04 -25.88
CA VAL A 42 -19.09 32.39 -25.52
C VAL A 42 -18.25 32.41 -24.25
N ALA A 43 -17.15 33.15 -24.29
CA ALA A 43 -16.37 33.53 -23.13
C ALA A 43 -17.17 34.53 -22.27
N THR A 44 -17.29 34.25 -20.97
CA THR A 44 -17.69 35.25 -19.97
C THR A 44 -16.55 35.44 -19.00
N THR A 45 -15.97 36.63 -19.05
CA THR A 45 -14.98 37.17 -18.13
C THR A 45 -15.70 37.66 -16.87
N THR A 46 -15.27 37.20 -15.69
CA THR A 46 -15.50 37.93 -14.44
C THR A 46 -14.22 37.92 -13.60
N THR A 47 -13.84 39.12 -13.19
CA THR A 47 -12.59 39.52 -12.54
C THR A 47 -12.62 39.31 -11.02
N THR A 48 -11.42 39.15 -10.44
CA THR A 48 -10.98 39.49 -9.05
C THR A 48 -11.58 38.77 -7.84
N ALA A 49 -10.76 38.02 -7.09
CA ALA A 49 -10.09 38.50 -5.86
C ALA A 49 -9.34 37.36 -5.12
N THR A 50 -8.18 37.69 -4.59
CA THR A 50 -7.27 36.90 -3.74
C THR A 50 -7.89 36.49 -2.40
N ALA A 51 -7.85 35.20 -2.06
CA ALA A 51 -7.86 34.70 -0.68
C ALA A 51 -7.19 33.32 -0.61
N SER A 52 -6.23 33.20 0.30
CA SER A 52 -5.50 31.99 0.65
C SER A 52 -6.43 30.96 1.28
N THR A 53 -6.64 29.83 0.60
CA THR A 53 -7.47 28.73 1.12
C THR A 53 -6.69 27.43 1.05
N SER A 54 -6.54 26.83 2.22
CA SER A 54 -6.02 25.49 2.49
C SER A 54 -6.43 24.48 1.43
N THR A 55 -5.45 23.94 0.70
CA THR A 55 -5.64 22.82 -0.21
C THR A 55 -5.94 21.56 0.60
N SER A 56 -7.23 21.27 0.82
CA SER A 56 -7.65 19.88 1.01
C SER A 56 -7.32 19.16 -0.30
N SER A 57 -6.22 18.41 -0.29
CA SER A 57 -5.87 17.55 -1.41
C SER A 57 -7.02 16.57 -1.58
N ASN A 58 -7.85 16.79 -2.60
CA ASN A 58 -8.87 15.85 -3.03
C ASN A 58 -8.11 14.62 -3.56
N ARG A 59 -7.73 13.70 -2.68
CA ARG A 59 -7.03 12.47 -3.06
C ARG A 59 -8.00 11.72 -3.95
N SER A 60 -7.69 11.62 -5.23
CA SER A 60 -8.46 10.81 -6.16
C SER A 60 -8.48 9.38 -5.60
N VAL A 61 -9.67 8.92 -5.18
CA VAL A 61 -9.89 7.56 -4.70
C VAL A 61 -9.46 6.61 -5.81
N SER A 62 -8.53 5.70 -5.54
CA SER A 62 -8.08 4.74 -6.55
C SER A 62 -9.24 3.79 -6.92
N LEU A 63 -9.23 3.22 -8.13
CA LEU A 63 -10.25 2.25 -8.54
C LEU A 63 -10.36 1.09 -7.54
N HIS A 64 -9.23 0.65 -6.99
CA HIS A 64 -9.20 -0.36 -5.94
C HIS A 64 -9.90 0.10 -4.65
N GLN A 65 -9.65 1.34 -4.19
CA GLN A 65 -10.32 1.91 -3.01
C GLN A 65 -11.82 2.13 -3.25
N TRP A 66 -12.23 2.42 -4.50
CA TRP A 66 -13.63 2.53 -4.87
C TRP A 66 -14.35 1.17 -4.90
N LEU A 67 -13.67 0.14 -5.42
CA LEU A 67 -14.19 -1.24 -5.44
C LEU A 67 -14.17 -1.90 -4.07
N HIS A 68 -13.26 -1.48 -3.18
CA HIS A 68 -13.06 -2.03 -1.84
C HIS A 68 -12.97 -0.92 -0.78
N PRO A 69 -14.06 -0.17 -0.54
CA PRO A 69 -14.04 1.00 0.33
C PRO A 69 -13.73 0.69 1.79
N THR A 70 -13.94 -0.57 2.21
CA THR A 70 -13.69 -1.06 3.56
C THR A 70 -12.31 -1.69 3.74
N LEU A 71 -11.57 -1.95 2.65
CA LEU A 71 -10.23 -2.52 2.76
C LEU A 71 -9.19 -1.39 2.92
N PRO A 72 -8.22 -1.54 3.84
CA PRO A 72 -7.13 -0.58 3.95
C PRO A 72 -6.35 -0.56 2.63
N THR A 73 -5.93 0.64 2.22
CA THR A 73 -5.11 0.77 1.00
C THR A 73 -3.85 -0.09 1.14
N PRO A 74 -3.52 -0.93 0.14
CA PRO A 74 -2.30 -1.71 0.12
C PRO A 74 -1.07 -0.85 0.46
N ILE A 75 -0.26 -1.27 1.44
CA ILE A 75 1.00 -0.58 1.73
C ILE A 75 1.91 -0.80 0.52
N LYS A 76 2.39 0.31 -0.03
CA LYS A 76 3.30 0.31 -1.17
C LYS A 76 4.51 1.16 -0.83
N THR A 77 5.68 0.60 -1.03
CA THR A 77 6.95 1.34 -0.95
C THR A 77 7.79 1.05 -2.19
N HIS A 78 8.84 1.83 -2.39
CA HIS A 78 9.82 1.59 -3.44
C HIS A 78 11.25 1.75 -2.91
N SER A 79 12.20 1.11 -3.57
CA SER A 79 13.62 1.36 -3.34
C SER A 79 14.01 2.76 -3.84
N PRO A 80 15.12 3.33 -3.36
CA PRO A 80 15.78 4.41 -4.09
C PRO A 80 16.12 3.97 -5.53
N PRO A 81 16.23 4.91 -6.48
CA PRO A 81 16.82 4.62 -7.78
C PRO A 81 18.26 4.12 -7.62
N LEU A 82 18.62 3.10 -8.39
CA LEU A 82 19.98 2.59 -8.50
C LEU A 82 20.44 2.79 -9.93
N HIS A 83 21.41 3.68 -10.13
CA HIS A 83 22.03 3.96 -11.41
C HIS A 83 23.31 3.12 -11.58
N SER A 84 23.51 2.56 -12.77
CA SER A 84 24.71 1.79 -13.09
C SER A 84 24.97 1.83 -14.60
N SER A 85 26.09 2.40 -15.01
CA SER A 85 26.36 2.74 -16.43
C SER A 85 25.18 3.56 -16.97
N SER A 86 24.65 3.20 -18.14
CA SER A 86 23.45 3.78 -18.73
C SER A 86 22.15 3.08 -18.30
N SER A 87 22.11 2.33 -17.19
CA SER A 87 20.89 1.69 -16.69
C SER A 87 20.41 2.28 -15.37
N THR A 88 19.10 2.24 -15.15
CA THR A 88 18.48 2.63 -13.89
C THR A 88 17.49 1.58 -13.43
N PHE A 89 17.59 1.19 -12.16
CA PHE A 89 16.73 0.21 -11.52
C PHE A 89 15.97 0.84 -10.36
N LEU A 90 14.71 0.45 -10.19
CA LEU A 90 13.91 0.80 -9.02
C LEU A 90 12.87 -0.29 -8.81
N SER A 91 12.71 -0.75 -7.59
CA SER A 91 11.70 -1.77 -7.27
C SER A 91 10.58 -1.19 -6.43
N PHE A 92 9.35 -1.59 -6.72
CA PHE A 92 8.18 -1.41 -5.86
C PHE A 92 7.90 -2.70 -5.11
N THR A 93 7.49 -2.60 -3.85
CA THR A 93 6.89 -3.72 -3.13
C THR A 93 5.53 -3.31 -2.57
N ILE A 94 4.50 -4.07 -2.92
CA ILE A 94 3.12 -3.83 -2.51
C ILE A 94 2.70 -4.99 -1.61
N SER A 95 2.30 -4.69 -0.38
CA SER A 95 1.61 -5.64 0.49
C SER A 95 0.14 -5.60 0.19
N PHE A 96 -0.49 -6.76 0.15
CA PHE A 96 -1.94 -6.86 0.04
C PHE A 96 -2.42 -7.81 1.11
N GLU A 97 -3.65 -7.63 1.56
CA GLU A 97 -4.31 -8.64 2.38
C GLU A 97 -5.05 -9.56 1.40
N PRO A 98 -4.90 -10.89 1.48
CA PRO A 98 -5.69 -11.80 0.66
C PRO A 98 -7.16 -11.45 0.90
N PRO A 99 -7.94 -11.09 -0.14
CA PRO A 99 -9.34 -10.81 0.07
C PRO A 99 -9.99 -12.03 0.75
N VAL A 100 -10.78 -11.81 1.79
CA VAL A 100 -11.52 -12.87 2.52
C VAL A 100 -12.48 -13.64 1.57
N HIS A 101 -12.66 -13.14 0.35
CA HIS A 101 -13.41 -13.75 -0.75
C HIS A 101 -12.53 -13.93 -2.01
N SER A 102 -11.22 -14.18 -1.85
CA SER A 102 -10.32 -14.21 -3.00
C SER A 102 -10.70 -15.37 -3.93
N HIS A 103 -11.05 -15.02 -5.15
CA HIS A 103 -11.15 -15.94 -6.29
C HIS A 103 -9.75 -16.44 -6.73
N ILE A 104 -8.71 -16.16 -5.94
CA ILE A 104 -7.31 -16.49 -6.19
C ILE A 104 -7.02 -17.81 -5.48
N SER A 105 -7.46 -18.91 -6.10
CA SER A 105 -7.22 -20.28 -5.62
C SER A 105 -6.13 -21.01 -6.40
N SER A 106 -5.64 -20.42 -7.50
CA SER A 106 -4.61 -21.02 -8.36
C SER A 106 -3.53 -20.02 -8.77
N VAL A 107 -2.38 -20.55 -9.17
CA VAL A 107 -1.27 -19.75 -9.73
C VAL A 107 -1.72 -18.98 -10.98
N VAL A 108 -2.56 -19.58 -11.82
CA VAL A 108 -3.06 -18.93 -13.05
C VAL A 108 -3.93 -17.70 -12.74
N THR A 109 -4.82 -17.81 -11.75
CA THR A 109 -5.64 -16.67 -11.30
C THR A 109 -4.79 -15.59 -10.64
N LEU A 110 -3.77 -15.99 -9.87
CA LEU A 110 -2.81 -15.08 -9.24
C LEU A 110 -2.03 -14.29 -10.29
N GLU A 111 -1.49 -14.96 -11.30
CA GLU A 111 -0.75 -14.30 -12.39
C GLU A 111 -1.59 -13.26 -13.12
N LYS A 112 -2.88 -13.55 -13.37
CA LYS A 112 -3.79 -12.60 -14.04
C LYS A 112 -3.96 -11.33 -13.22
N GLU A 113 -4.19 -11.46 -11.91
CA GLU A 113 -4.38 -10.31 -11.03
C GLU A 113 -3.08 -9.53 -10.84
N VAL A 114 -1.95 -10.21 -10.70
CA VAL A 114 -0.64 -9.56 -10.63
C VAL A 114 -0.33 -8.78 -11.91
N ARG A 115 -0.58 -9.36 -13.09
CA ARG A 115 -0.41 -8.64 -14.36
C ARG A 115 -1.31 -7.41 -14.44
N ARG A 116 -2.48 -7.43 -13.79
CA ARG A 116 -3.34 -6.26 -13.69
C ARG A 116 -2.72 -5.19 -12.80
N ILE A 117 -2.27 -5.55 -11.59
CA ILE A 117 -1.58 -4.63 -10.67
C ILE A 117 -0.37 -3.98 -11.35
N VAL A 118 0.48 -4.77 -12.02
CA VAL A 118 1.69 -4.27 -12.71
C VAL A 118 1.36 -3.31 -13.85
N ARG A 119 0.24 -3.52 -14.55
CA ARG A 119 -0.22 -2.66 -15.65
C ARG A 119 -0.82 -1.35 -15.14
N GLU A 120 -1.56 -1.41 -14.03
CA GLU A 120 -2.19 -0.24 -13.41
C GLU A 120 -1.18 0.61 -12.62
N LEU A 121 0.01 0.09 -12.33
CA LEU A 121 1.09 0.83 -11.67
C LEU A 121 1.65 1.93 -12.60
N ASP A 122 1.30 3.18 -12.27
CA ASP A 122 1.77 4.40 -12.96
C ASP A 122 3.17 4.81 -12.46
N VAL A 123 4.16 4.03 -12.87
CA VAL A 123 5.58 4.20 -12.48
C VAL A 123 6.08 5.60 -12.81
N VAL A 124 5.77 6.12 -13.99
CA VAL A 124 6.23 7.45 -14.43
C VAL A 124 5.68 8.55 -13.54
N ARG A 125 4.40 8.49 -13.18
CA ARG A 125 3.81 9.49 -12.29
C ARG A 125 4.35 9.40 -10.87
N GLU A 126 4.59 8.19 -10.36
CA GLU A 126 5.00 7.99 -8.97
C GLU A 126 6.48 8.31 -8.73
N VAL A 127 7.37 7.89 -9.64
CA VAL A 127 8.82 7.99 -9.42
C VAL A 127 9.56 8.70 -10.55
N GLY A 128 8.87 9.19 -11.60
CA GLY A 128 9.51 9.80 -12.75
C GLY A 128 10.44 10.97 -12.40
N GLU A 129 9.97 11.90 -11.56
CA GLU A 129 10.81 13.02 -11.08
C GLU A 129 11.98 12.54 -10.22
N LEU A 130 11.80 11.44 -9.48
CA LEU A 130 12.82 10.87 -8.61
C LEU A 130 13.93 10.20 -9.42
N VAL A 131 13.60 9.37 -10.42
CA VAL A 131 14.58 8.64 -11.24
C VAL A 131 15.34 9.55 -12.20
N MET A 132 14.75 10.68 -12.59
CA MET A 132 15.43 11.70 -13.40
C MET A 132 16.33 12.63 -12.58
N ARG A 133 16.25 12.58 -11.25
CA ARG A 133 17.03 13.46 -10.38
C ARG A 133 18.51 13.09 -10.49
N GLY A 134 19.36 14.10 -10.66
CA GLY A 134 20.81 13.91 -10.73
C GLY A 134 21.33 13.56 -12.12
N ASP A 135 20.45 13.29 -13.08
CA ASP A 135 20.82 13.01 -14.48
C ASP A 135 21.81 11.84 -14.61
N GLU A 136 21.48 10.72 -13.95
CA GLU A 136 22.33 9.53 -13.88
C GLU A 136 21.68 8.33 -14.58
N GLY A 137 22.49 7.30 -14.84
CA GLY A 137 21.98 6.04 -15.37
C GLY A 137 21.40 6.21 -16.77
N ALA A 138 20.18 5.71 -16.98
CA ALA A 138 19.51 5.85 -18.27
C ALA A 138 19.16 7.31 -18.62
N PHE A 139 19.18 8.22 -17.65
CA PHE A 139 18.73 9.60 -17.84
C PHE A 139 19.84 10.54 -18.27
N ALA A 140 21.11 10.18 -18.03
CA ALA A 140 22.30 11.01 -18.25
C ALA A 140 22.42 11.52 -19.70
N ASP A 141 22.17 10.64 -20.67
CA ASP A 141 22.22 10.98 -22.10
C ASP A 141 20.82 11.17 -22.71
N GLY A 142 19.78 11.20 -21.87
CA GLY A 142 18.39 11.41 -22.28
C GLY A 142 17.61 10.18 -22.75
N GLU A 143 18.24 9.00 -22.85
CA GLU A 143 17.59 7.75 -23.31
C GLU A 143 16.40 7.28 -22.43
N GLY A 144 16.46 7.61 -21.14
CA GLY A 144 15.40 7.37 -20.17
C GLY A 144 14.25 8.39 -20.26
N ARG A 145 14.36 9.40 -21.11
CA ARG A 145 13.44 10.54 -21.15
C ARG A 145 12.44 10.42 -22.29
N ALA A 146 11.28 11.04 -22.11
CA ALA A 146 10.25 11.17 -23.13
C ALA A 146 9.73 12.61 -23.16
N PRO A 147 9.22 13.09 -24.31
CA PRO A 147 8.56 14.39 -24.37
C PRO A 147 7.40 14.46 -23.37
N GLY A 148 7.30 15.57 -22.65
CA GLY A 148 6.21 15.83 -21.71
C GLY A 148 4.86 16.00 -22.40
N ARG A 149 3.78 15.92 -21.62
CA ARG A 149 2.41 16.16 -22.11
C ARG A 149 2.23 17.63 -22.47
N GLY A 150 2.53 17.97 -23.72
CA GLY A 150 2.32 19.30 -24.29
C GLY A 150 3.51 19.72 -25.15
N LYS A 151 3.33 19.68 -26.49
CA LYS A 151 4.36 20.03 -27.49
C LYS A 151 4.98 21.42 -27.31
N SER A 152 4.33 22.32 -26.56
CA SER A 152 4.75 23.71 -26.38
C SER A 152 5.61 23.97 -25.14
N THR A 153 5.73 23.02 -24.21
CA THR A 153 6.34 23.32 -22.89
C THR A 153 7.84 23.01 -22.81
N GLY A 154 8.38 22.22 -23.74
CA GLY A 154 9.79 21.76 -23.69
C GLY A 154 10.13 20.90 -22.47
N LYS A 155 9.14 20.56 -21.63
CA LYS A 155 9.35 19.76 -20.42
C LYS A 155 9.47 18.29 -20.80
N GLU A 156 10.50 17.63 -20.28
CA GLU A 156 10.68 16.20 -20.39
C GLU A 156 10.07 15.49 -19.17
N ARG A 157 9.76 14.21 -19.35
CA ARG A 157 9.35 13.30 -18.28
C ARG A 157 10.15 12.00 -18.40
N ALA A 158 10.09 11.18 -17.36
CA ALA A 158 10.60 9.83 -17.48
C ALA A 158 9.78 9.07 -18.53
N ARG A 159 10.47 8.31 -19.37
CA ARG A 159 9.88 7.31 -20.25
C ARG A 159 9.32 6.17 -19.40
N GLU A 160 8.43 5.37 -19.97
CA GLU A 160 8.08 4.09 -19.35
C GLU A 160 9.32 3.20 -19.23
N PRO A 161 9.47 2.44 -18.13
CA PRO A 161 10.57 1.48 -18.00
C PRO A 161 10.47 0.43 -19.11
N ASP A 162 11.63 0.01 -19.62
CA ASP A 162 11.75 -1.01 -20.68
C ASP A 162 11.30 -2.38 -20.19
N HIS A 163 11.54 -2.66 -18.91
CA HIS A 163 11.24 -3.94 -18.28
C HIS A 163 10.58 -3.74 -16.92
N ARG A 164 9.55 -4.55 -16.66
CA ARG A 164 8.80 -4.66 -15.41
C ARG A 164 8.76 -6.12 -14.97
N MET A 165 9.90 -6.59 -14.47
CA MET A 165 10.03 -7.92 -13.87
C MET A 165 9.25 -7.96 -12.56
N TRP A 166 8.66 -9.09 -12.19
CA TRP A 166 7.99 -9.21 -10.90
C TRP A 166 8.01 -10.63 -10.32
N ALA A 167 7.80 -10.72 -9.01
CA ALA A 167 7.49 -11.95 -8.31
C ALA A 167 6.47 -11.67 -7.19
N VAL A 168 5.66 -12.67 -6.87
CA VAL A 168 4.62 -12.62 -5.85
C VAL A 168 4.63 -13.90 -5.01
N ARG A 169 4.34 -13.76 -3.71
CA ARG A 169 4.05 -14.88 -2.82
C ARG A 169 2.83 -14.52 -2.00
N THR A 170 1.85 -15.41 -1.90
CA THR A 170 0.62 -15.15 -1.15
C THR A 170 -0.02 -16.42 -0.61
N LEU A 171 -0.71 -16.31 0.53
CA LEU A 171 -1.63 -17.34 1.00
C LEU A 171 -2.97 -17.19 0.28
N GLY A 172 -3.27 -18.13 -0.60
CA GLY A 172 -4.57 -18.28 -1.26
C GLY A 172 -5.44 -19.31 -0.54
N LEU A 173 -6.75 -19.17 -0.67
CA LEU A 173 -7.69 -20.22 -0.26
C LEU A 173 -7.59 -21.41 -1.24
N ARG A 174 -7.62 -22.62 -0.69
CA ARG A 174 -7.84 -23.82 -1.49
C ARG A 174 -9.22 -23.79 -2.12
N GLU A 175 -9.35 -24.45 -3.25
CA GLU A 175 -10.64 -24.54 -3.95
C GLU A 175 -11.73 -25.13 -3.05
N GLY A 176 -12.88 -24.45 -2.99
CA GLY A 176 -14.02 -24.85 -2.17
C GLY A 176 -13.87 -24.59 -0.66
N LYS A 177 -12.84 -23.86 -0.23
CA LYS A 177 -12.64 -23.47 1.17
C LYS A 177 -13.01 -22.01 1.42
N ASP A 178 -13.42 -21.72 2.65
CA ASP A 178 -13.84 -20.39 3.11
C ASP A 178 -12.88 -19.77 4.15
N GLY A 179 -11.84 -20.52 4.55
CA GLY A 179 -10.82 -20.05 5.48
C GLY A 179 -11.16 -20.23 6.96
N THR A 180 -12.34 -20.80 7.28
CA THR A 180 -12.78 -21.03 8.67
C THR A 180 -12.28 -22.35 9.24
N GLY A 181 -11.87 -23.30 8.39
CA GLY A 181 -11.35 -24.62 8.77
C GLY A 181 -9.90 -24.64 9.26
N GLY A 182 -9.31 -23.46 9.49
CA GLY A 182 -7.92 -23.31 9.95
C GLY A 182 -6.89 -23.39 8.81
N GLU A 183 -5.64 -23.67 9.16
CA GLU A 183 -4.49 -23.62 8.23
C GLU A 183 -4.67 -24.50 6.99
N GLY A 184 -5.35 -25.65 7.13
CA GLY A 184 -5.59 -26.60 6.04
C GLY A 184 -6.46 -26.07 4.90
N ASP A 185 -7.11 -24.91 5.09
CA ASP A 185 -7.88 -24.23 4.05
C ASP A 185 -7.04 -23.33 3.15
N TYR A 186 -5.77 -23.10 3.52
CA TYR A 186 -4.88 -22.21 2.79
C TYR A 186 -3.80 -23.00 2.02
N GLN A 187 -3.26 -22.34 1.02
CA GLN A 187 -2.11 -22.80 0.24
C GLN A 187 -1.22 -21.63 -0.12
N LEU A 188 0.10 -21.87 -0.12
CA LEU A 188 1.04 -20.90 -0.63
C LEU A 188 1.01 -20.91 -2.17
N LEU A 189 0.76 -19.75 -2.76
CA LEU A 189 0.82 -19.51 -4.19
C LEU A 189 2.02 -18.61 -4.50
N GLU A 190 2.79 -19.01 -5.51
CA GLU A 190 3.98 -18.29 -5.97
C GLU A 190 3.92 -18.13 -7.49
N ALA A 191 4.27 -16.95 -8.00
CA ALA A 191 4.41 -16.69 -9.42
C ALA A 191 5.47 -15.63 -9.69
N ASN A 192 6.09 -15.67 -10.88
CA ASN A 192 7.06 -14.67 -11.30
C ASN A 192 7.04 -14.46 -12.83
N PHE A 193 7.57 -13.32 -13.27
CA PHE A 193 7.65 -12.97 -14.68
C PHE A 193 8.90 -12.13 -14.95
N ASP A 194 9.63 -12.51 -16.00
CA ASP A 194 10.91 -11.92 -16.38
C ASP A 194 10.77 -10.66 -17.26
N ASP A 195 9.66 -10.48 -17.97
CA ASP A 195 9.48 -9.37 -18.92
C ASP A 195 10.67 -9.12 -19.87
N ASN A 196 11.10 -10.17 -20.58
CA ASN A 196 12.28 -10.20 -21.46
C ASN A 196 13.65 -9.96 -20.77
N GLU A 197 13.69 -9.64 -19.47
CA GLU A 197 14.89 -9.69 -18.63
C GLU A 197 15.06 -11.10 -18.08
N LYS A 198 15.61 -11.99 -18.91
CA LYS A 198 15.78 -13.42 -18.56
C LYS A 198 16.38 -13.59 -17.15
N TYR A 199 15.69 -14.37 -16.31
CA TYR A 199 15.95 -14.64 -14.90
C TYR A 199 15.65 -13.50 -13.91
N GLY A 200 15.12 -12.36 -14.36
CA GLY A 200 14.78 -11.23 -13.51
C GLY A 200 13.68 -11.54 -12.50
N GLY A 201 12.57 -12.14 -12.93
CA GLY A 201 11.47 -12.56 -12.07
C GLY A 201 11.90 -13.63 -11.07
N GLN A 202 12.67 -14.63 -11.53
CA GLN A 202 13.22 -15.66 -10.64
C GLN A 202 14.18 -15.07 -9.59
N THR A 203 14.95 -14.04 -9.95
CA THR A 203 15.85 -13.32 -9.02
C THR A 203 15.04 -12.63 -7.91
N ILE A 204 13.93 -11.97 -8.27
CA ILE A 204 13.03 -11.34 -7.29
C ILE A 204 12.35 -12.40 -6.42
N MET A 205 11.91 -13.53 -7.01
CA MET A 205 11.29 -14.63 -6.25
C MET A 205 12.22 -15.16 -5.17
N ARG A 206 13.51 -15.35 -5.49
CA ARG A 206 14.51 -15.78 -4.50
C ARG A 206 14.60 -14.81 -3.32
N VAL A 207 14.56 -13.50 -3.58
CA VAL A 207 14.54 -12.48 -2.51
C VAL A 207 13.30 -12.66 -1.61
N LEU A 208 12.12 -12.87 -2.19
CA LEU A 208 10.89 -13.07 -1.41
C LEU A 208 10.96 -14.36 -0.56
N GLN A 209 11.49 -15.45 -1.13
CA GLN A 209 11.66 -16.73 -0.43
C GLN A 209 12.67 -16.62 0.72
N GLU A 210 13.84 -16.04 0.48
CA GLU A 210 14.90 -15.86 1.49
C GLU A 210 14.46 -14.98 2.66
N GLN A 211 13.58 -14.01 2.42
CA GLN A 211 13.01 -13.16 3.46
C GLN A 211 11.71 -13.72 4.07
N ASN A 212 11.27 -14.92 3.66
CA ASN A 212 9.98 -15.51 4.04
C ASN A 212 8.79 -14.54 3.86
N ALA A 213 8.88 -13.64 2.88
CA ALA A 213 7.85 -12.64 2.65
C ALA A 213 6.66 -13.27 1.93
N VAL A 214 5.47 -13.09 2.48
CA VAL A 214 4.19 -13.60 1.97
C VAL A 214 3.19 -12.45 1.97
N ASP A 215 2.19 -12.55 1.10
CA ASP A 215 1.17 -11.54 0.83
C ASP A 215 1.75 -10.21 0.31
N VAL A 216 2.80 -10.37 -0.51
CA VAL A 216 3.51 -9.27 -1.15
C VAL A 216 3.81 -9.58 -2.61
N ILE A 217 3.81 -8.54 -3.42
CA ILE A 217 4.37 -8.53 -4.78
C ILE A 217 5.52 -7.53 -4.82
N THR A 218 6.62 -7.93 -5.46
CA THR A 218 7.72 -7.02 -5.79
C THR A 218 7.89 -6.91 -7.30
N ILE A 219 7.98 -5.68 -7.79
CA ILE A 219 8.08 -5.32 -9.19
C ILE A 219 9.37 -4.53 -9.38
N CYS A 220 10.33 -5.06 -10.13
CA CYS A 220 11.55 -4.34 -10.48
C CYS A 220 11.39 -3.68 -11.86
N CYS A 221 11.50 -2.36 -11.89
CA CYS A 221 11.53 -1.58 -13.12
C CYS A 221 12.98 -1.34 -13.55
N ARG A 222 13.26 -1.49 -14.85
CA ARG A 222 14.54 -1.12 -15.45
C ARG A 222 14.31 -0.13 -16.59
N TRP A 223 15.06 0.96 -16.58
CA TRP A 223 15.29 1.81 -17.75
C TRP A 223 16.65 1.48 -18.33
N TYR A 224 16.67 1.16 -19.62
CA TYR A 224 17.84 0.88 -20.44
C TYR A 224 18.25 2.13 -21.21
N GLY A 225 19.53 2.48 -21.13
CA GLY A 225 20.10 3.66 -21.80
C GLY A 225 21.23 3.32 -22.78
N GLY A 226 21.33 2.08 -23.27
CA GLY A 226 22.23 1.75 -24.38
C GLY A 226 23.28 0.69 -24.09
N ASP A 227 23.69 0.49 -22.83
CA ASP A 227 24.72 -0.50 -22.48
C ASP A 227 24.17 -1.77 -21.83
N MET A 228 24.61 -2.90 -22.37
CA MET A 228 24.39 -4.20 -21.74
C MET A 228 25.34 -4.39 -20.56
N ILE A 229 24.87 -4.09 -19.35
CA ILE A 229 25.66 -4.29 -18.11
C ILE A 229 25.87 -5.78 -17.73
N GLY A 230 25.37 -6.71 -18.54
CA GLY A 230 25.61 -8.15 -18.37
C GLY A 230 25.07 -8.70 -17.03
N PRO A 231 25.76 -9.66 -16.40
CA PRO A 231 25.29 -10.33 -15.18
C PRO A 231 25.14 -9.41 -13.95
N ILE A 232 25.80 -8.25 -13.90
CA ILE A 232 25.71 -7.34 -12.74
C ILE A 232 24.28 -6.84 -12.52
N ARG A 233 23.45 -6.82 -13.58
CA ARG A 233 22.03 -6.45 -13.47
C ARG A 233 21.27 -7.29 -12.44
N PHE A 234 21.64 -8.55 -12.25
CA PHE A 234 20.99 -9.42 -11.27
C PHE A 234 21.31 -9.03 -9.82
N GLN A 235 22.50 -8.47 -9.58
CA GLN A 235 22.84 -7.88 -8.29
C GLN A 235 22.02 -6.61 -8.05
N HIS A 236 21.82 -5.79 -9.07
CA HIS A 236 20.99 -4.59 -8.99
C HIS A 236 19.52 -4.91 -8.73
N ILE A 237 18.95 -5.87 -9.49
CA ILE A 237 17.59 -6.38 -9.28
C ILE A 237 17.41 -6.89 -7.85
N THR A 238 18.38 -7.68 -7.35
CA THR A 238 18.36 -8.21 -5.98
C THR A 238 18.40 -7.07 -4.96
N THR A 239 19.28 -6.09 -5.15
CA THR A 239 19.48 -4.97 -4.23
C THR A 239 18.23 -4.10 -4.14
N THR A 240 17.66 -3.70 -5.28
CA THR A 240 16.46 -2.87 -5.30
C THR A 240 15.26 -3.63 -4.75
N ALA A 241 15.05 -4.89 -5.15
CA ALA A 241 13.96 -5.72 -4.63
C ALA A 241 14.04 -5.94 -3.12
N LEU A 242 15.23 -6.27 -2.59
CA LEU A 242 15.42 -6.46 -1.15
C LEU A 242 15.19 -5.16 -0.38
N THR A 243 15.61 -4.02 -0.94
CA THR A 243 15.45 -2.71 -0.30
C THR A 243 13.98 -2.32 -0.23
N SER A 244 13.23 -2.40 -1.34
CA SER A 244 11.79 -2.10 -1.35
C SER A 244 11.02 -3.05 -0.44
N LEU A 245 11.39 -4.34 -0.43
CA LEU A 245 10.77 -5.32 0.45
C LEU A 245 10.97 -4.97 1.93
N LYS A 246 12.20 -4.67 2.35
CA LYS A 246 12.48 -4.28 3.75
C LYS A 246 11.69 -3.05 4.17
N LEU A 247 11.57 -2.05 3.29
CA LEU A 247 10.77 -0.86 3.57
C LEU A 247 9.29 -1.20 3.72
N THR A 248 8.73 -2.05 2.86
CA THR A 248 7.35 -2.49 2.97
C THR A 248 7.10 -3.32 4.23
N LEU A 249 7.96 -4.30 4.56
CA LEU A 249 7.83 -5.12 5.77
C LEU A 249 7.88 -4.26 7.04
N LYS A 250 8.77 -3.25 7.08
CA LYS A 250 8.80 -2.29 8.18
C LYS A 250 7.48 -1.51 8.29
N ALA A 251 6.94 -1.03 7.16
CA ALA A 251 5.68 -0.30 7.15
C ALA A 251 4.49 -1.17 7.58
N ILE A 252 4.46 -2.45 7.20
CA ILE A 252 3.48 -3.43 7.70
C ILE A 252 3.59 -3.57 9.21
N GLY A 253 4.80 -3.80 9.75
CA GLY A 253 5.01 -3.92 11.19
C GLY A 253 4.55 -2.68 11.97
N LEU A 254 4.79 -1.48 11.44
CA LEU A 254 4.29 -0.23 12.03
C LEU A 254 2.75 -0.16 12.02
N ARG A 255 2.10 -0.53 10.91
CA ARG A 255 0.63 -0.60 10.81
C ARG A 255 0.07 -1.56 11.86
N ASP A 256 0.62 -2.77 11.95
CA ASP A 256 0.08 -3.82 12.81
C ASP A 256 0.20 -3.44 14.30
N LEU A 257 1.32 -2.82 14.69
CA LEU A 257 1.49 -2.28 16.04
C LEU A 257 0.52 -1.14 16.35
N ARG A 258 0.25 -0.24 15.39
CA ARG A 258 -0.72 0.85 15.57
C ARG A 258 -2.14 0.31 15.73
N THR A 259 -2.55 -0.62 14.87
CA THR A 259 -3.85 -1.29 14.97
C THR A 259 -3.99 -2.02 16.32
N SER A 260 -2.94 -2.72 16.76
CA SER A 260 -2.94 -3.38 18.08
C SER A 260 -3.11 -2.39 19.23
N LEU A 261 -2.49 -1.22 19.16
CA LEU A 261 -2.66 -0.18 20.17
C LEU A 261 -4.08 0.39 20.20
N ASP A 262 -4.68 0.64 19.04
CA ASP A 262 -6.06 1.14 18.95
C ASP A 262 -7.05 0.13 19.57
N VAL A 263 -6.90 -1.17 19.26
CA VAL A 263 -7.70 -2.25 19.86
C VAL A 263 -7.51 -2.31 21.38
N LEU A 264 -6.26 -2.25 21.86
CA LEU A 264 -5.98 -2.28 23.30
C LEU A 264 -6.57 -1.06 24.03
N ASP A 265 -6.56 0.12 23.40
CA ASP A 265 -7.16 1.33 23.97
C ASP A 265 -8.69 1.21 24.06
N GLU A 266 -9.34 0.63 23.06
CA GLU A 266 -10.77 0.32 23.08
C GLU A 266 -11.13 -0.65 24.22
N GLU A 267 -10.43 -1.79 24.31
CA GLU A 267 -10.64 -2.77 25.38
C GLU A 267 -10.39 -2.17 26.79
N ILE A 268 -9.36 -1.35 26.94
CA ILE A 268 -9.08 -0.65 28.21
C ILE A 268 -10.20 0.34 28.55
N SER A 269 -10.73 1.03 27.55
CA SER A 269 -11.87 1.95 27.72
C SER A 269 -13.12 1.21 28.20
N ASP A 270 -13.40 0.05 27.61
CA ASP A 270 -14.53 -0.80 27.99
C ASP A 270 -14.37 -1.35 29.42
N LEU A 271 -13.19 -1.87 29.77
CA LEU A 271 -12.90 -2.35 31.12
C LEU A 271 -13.03 -1.26 32.18
N ARG A 272 -12.58 -0.03 31.88
CA ARG A 272 -12.74 1.13 32.76
C ARG A 272 -14.22 1.49 32.94
N SER A 273 -14.99 1.46 31.86
CA SER A 273 -16.43 1.75 31.87
C SER A 273 -17.19 0.71 32.69
N ALA A 274 -16.87 -0.58 32.53
CA ALA A 274 -17.44 -1.67 33.31
C ALA A 274 -17.13 -1.54 34.82
N LEU A 275 -15.87 -1.25 35.17
CA LEU A 275 -15.47 -1.00 36.55
C LEU A 275 -16.17 0.22 37.16
N ALA A 276 -16.35 1.30 36.40
CA ALA A 276 -17.06 2.49 36.85
C ALA A 276 -18.55 2.19 37.12
N ALA A 277 -19.19 1.39 36.26
CA ALA A 277 -20.57 0.95 36.45
C ALA A 277 -20.74 0.11 37.74
N ILE A 278 -19.83 -0.84 37.99
CA ILE A 278 -19.84 -1.65 39.22
C ILE A 278 -19.63 -0.77 40.46
N SER A 279 -18.66 0.16 40.42
CA SER A 279 -18.41 1.07 41.53
C SER A 279 -19.61 1.97 41.82
N SER A 280 -20.31 2.44 40.80
CA SER A 280 -21.53 3.24 40.96
C SER A 280 -22.67 2.42 41.59
N PHE A 281 -22.80 1.14 41.23
CA PHE A 281 -23.80 0.25 41.82
C PHE A 281 -23.52 -0.02 43.31
N MET A 282 -22.27 -0.30 43.67
CA MET A 282 -21.89 -0.55 45.07
C MET A 282 -22.12 0.68 45.96
N ASN A 283 -21.82 1.88 45.48
CA ASN A 283 -22.05 3.12 46.24
C ASN A 283 -23.52 3.55 46.29
N GLY A 284 -24.35 3.18 45.31
CA GLY A 284 -25.79 3.43 45.34
C GLY A 284 -26.56 2.57 46.35
N SER A 285 -25.98 1.44 46.77
CA SER A 285 -26.57 0.54 47.78
C SER A 285 -26.43 1.05 49.22
N SER A 286 -25.46 1.93 49.51
CA SER A 286 -25.21 2.42 50.87
C SER A 286 -26.13 3.57 51.31
N ASP A 287 -26.73 4.32 50.37
CA ASP A 287 -27.60 5.46 50.71
C ASP A 287 -29.06 5.05 50.98
N ALA A 288 -29.50 3.85 50.57
CA ALA A 288 -30.85 3.34 50.85
C ALA A 288 -31.03 2.77 52.27
N ALA A 289 -29.94 2.42 52.96
CA ALA A 289 -29.99 1.81 54.29
C ALA A 289 -29.99 2.84 55.45
N ALA A 290 -29.76 4.13 55.18
CA ALA A 290 -29.72 5.18 56.20
C ALA A 290 -31.09 5.85 56.46
N ALA A 291 -32.18 5.37 55.84
CA ALA A 291 -33.51 5.99 55.91
C ALA A 291 -34.54 5.23 56.78
N SER A 292 -34.13 4.33 57.67
CA SER A 292 -35.04 3.74 58.68
C SER A 292 -34.42 3.68 60.08
N GLY A 293 -34.69 4.72 60.87
CA GLY A 293 -34.19 4.87 62.25
C GLY A 293 -34.93 5.97 63.01
N VAL A 294 -36.15 5.61 63.41
CA VAL A 294 -37.19 6.24 64.26
C VAL A 294 -36.74 7.20 65.40
N ASP A 295 -37.31 8.41 65.39
CA ASP A 295 -38.08 9.15 66.43
C ASP A 295 -37.52 9.44 67.85
N ALA A 296 -37.50 10.72 68.25
CA ALA A 296 -38.38 11.29 69.31
C ALA A 296 -37.88 12.62 69.92
N THR A 297 -38.86 13.47 70.27
CA THR A 297 -38.87 14.62 71.21
C THR A 297 -38.39 15.99 70.71
N GLY A 298 -39.35 16.92 70.58
CA GLY A 298 -39.14 18.30 70.15
C GLY A 298 -39.05 19.34 71.26
N THR A 299 -38.87 20.60 70.86
CA THR A 299 -39.59 21.81 71.32
C THR A 299 -39.11 23.02 70.49
N THR A 300 -40.08 23.87 70.13
CA THR A 300 -40.11 25.25 69.59
C THR A 300 -38.98 26.19 70.03
N THR A 301 -38.54 27.29 69.38
CA THR A 301 -39.00 28.31 68.40
C THR A 301 -37.73 29.12 68.03
N GLU A 302 -37.52 29.75 66.87
CA GLU A 302 -37.92 31.13 66.52
C GLU A 302 -37.32 31.50 65.15
N SER A 303 -38.01 32.40 64.45
CA SER A 303 -37.68 33.03 63.17
C SER A 303 -36.51 34.03 63.23
N LYS A 304 -35.67 34.08 62.18
CA LYS A 304 -35.31 35.37 61.54
C LYS A 304 -34.71 35.21 60.13
N ALA A 305 -35.22 36.05 59.24
CA ALA A 305 -34.76 36.27 57.87
C ALA A 305 -33.42 37.02 57.79
N GLY A 306 -32.73 36.91 56.64
CA GLY A 306 -31.86 37.97 56.15
C GLY A 306 -30.53 37.56 55.50
N ALA A 307 -30.56 37.47 54.16
CA ALA A 307 -29.59 37.98 53.19
C ALA A 307 -28.07 37.69 53.29
N GLY A 308 -27.52 37.22 52.15
CA GLY A 308 -26.54 38.03 51.43
C GLY A 308 -25.06 37.60 51.42
N GLU A 309 -24.72 36.82 50.38
CA GLU A 309 -23.62 37.06 49.42
C GLU A 309 -22.13 36.86 49.76
N THR A 310 -21.46 36.31 48.73
CA THR A 310 -20.01 36.18 48.41
C THR A 310 -19.27 34.98 49.03
N GLY A 311 -18.73 34.00 48.29
CA GLY A 311 -18.59 33.79 46.85
C GLY A 311 -17.16 33.99 46.33
N LYS A 312 -16.34 32.92 46.34
CA LYS A 312 -15.21 32.54 45.44
C LYS A 312 -14.39 31.44 46.15
N GLY A 313 -14.00 30.29 45.59
CA GLY A 313 -13.85 29.76 44.22
C GLY A 313 -12.56 28.90 44.23
N GLY A 314 -12.34 27.78 43.54
CA GLY A 314 -13.08 27.00 42.54
C GLY A 314 -12.63 25.51 42.61
N ALA A 315 -13.47 24.55 42.23
CA ALA A 315 -13.64 23.99 40.87
C ALA A 315 -12.38 23.18 40.41
N GLY A 316 -12.39 21.87 40.19
CA GLY A 316 -13.51 20.95 39.95
C GLY A 316 -14.05 21.14 38.53
N GLY A 317 -13.62 20.32 37.57
CA GLY A 317 -14.17 20.32 36.22
C GLY A 317 -13.49 19.33 35.28
N GLY A 318 -14.15 18.21 35.02
CA GLY A 318 -13.86 17.31 33.91
C GLY A 318 -14.49 17.77 32.59
N GLY A 319 -14.15 17.04 31.54
CA GLY A 319 -14.72 17.12 30.18
C GLY A 319 -13.81 16.27 29.29
N GLY A 320 -14.22 15.19 28.62
CA GLY A 320 -15.50 15.00 27.97
C GLY A 320 -15.52 15.82 26.69
N ASN A 321 -14.90 15.32 25.61
CA ASN A 321 -15.28 15.73 24.26
C ASN A 321 -14.95 14.65 23.23
N GLY A 322 -15.99 14.02 22.68
CA GLY A 322 -15.96 13.50 21.33
C GLY A 322 -16.25 14.64 20.35
N GLY A 323 -15.52 14.68 19.24
CA GLY A 323 -15.72 15.69 18.20
C GLY A 323 -14.70 15.49 17.08
N GLY A 324 -15.13 14.84 16.02
CA GLY A 324 -14.30 14.44 14.89
C GLY A 324 -13.82 15.58 13.99
N GLY A 325 -12.88 15.21 13.12
CA GLY A 325 -12.45 15.98 11.95
C GLY A 325 -10.94 16.14 11.86
N GLY A 326 -10.24 15.15 11.29
CA GLY A 326 -8.80 15.33 11.00
C GLY A 326 -7.90 14.11 10.76
N GLY A 327 -8.41 12.95 10.35
CA GLY A 327 -7.67 11.98 9.52
C GLY A 327 -6.27 11.48 9.95
N GLY A 328 -6.00 11.32 11.23
CA GLY A 328 -4.83 10.58 11.72
C GLY A 328 -5.14 9.91 13.06
N GLY A 329 -4.99 8.60 13.15
CA GLY A 329 -5.06 7.85 14.39
C GLY A 329 -3.99 8.32 15.38
N GLN A 330 -4.23 8.11 16.67
CA GLN A 330 -3.37 8.61 17.75
C GLN A 330 -1.89 8.21 17.59
N TYR A 331 -1.64 7.08 16.93
CA TYR A 331 -0.31 6.47 16.77
C TYR A 331 0.31 6.65 15.36
N ASP A 332 -0.41 7.27 14.41
CA ASP A 332 0.01 7.35 13.00
C ASP A 332 1.31 8.13 12.77
N SER A 333 1.60 9.08 13.67
CA SER A 333 2.82 9.90 13.61
C SER A 333 4.08 9.19 14.12
N ILE A 334 3.95 7.99 14.72
CA ILE A 334 5.08 7.29 15.33
C ILE A 334 5.71 6.33 14.32
N GLU A 335 6.90 6.66 13.83
CA GLU A 335 7.66 5.82 12.89
C GLU A 335 8.69 4.88 13.57
N ASP A 336 8.91 5.07 14.88
CA ASP A 336 9.80 4.25 15.68
C ASP A 336 9.08 2.99 16.15
N GLU A 337 9.43 1.86 15.53
CA GLU A 337 8.90 0.53 15.83
C GLU A 337 9.13 0.13 17.30
N ALA A 338 10.32 0.38 17.85
CA ALA A 338 10.65 0.05 19.23
C ALA A 338 9.86 0.91 20.23
N LYS A 339 9.52 2.15 19.86
CA LYS A 339 8.60 2.97 20.64
C LYS A 339 7.18 2.39 20.62
N LEU A 340 6.66 1.99 19.47
CA LEU A 340 5.34 1.36 19.36
C LEU A 340 5.26 0.05 20.15
N GLN A 341 6.26 -0.83 20.02
CA GLN A 341 6.34 -2.08 20.79
C GLN A 341 6.30 -1.82 22.31
N ARG A 342 7.03 -0.82 22.80
CA ARG A 342 6.99 -0.44 24.23
C ARG A 342 5.62 0.04 24.67
N LEU A 343 4.90 0.77 23.80
CA LEU A 343 3.53 1.21 24.08
C LEU A 343 2.56 0.02 24.14
N VAL A 344 2.68 -0.94 23.22
CA VAL A 344 1.84 -2.16 23.20
C VAL A 344 1.99 -2.89 24.52
N VAL A 345 3.23 -3.19 24.94
CA VAL A 345 3.51 -3.87 26.21
C VAL A 345 2.95 -3.09 27.41
N ALA A 346 3.03 -1.75 27.40
CA ALA A 346 2.47 -0.92 28.46
C ALA A 346 0.93 -0.98 28.52
N ARG A 347 0.28 -1.04 27.35
CA ARG A 347 -1.18 -1.18 27.24
C ARG A 347 -1.66 -2.57 27.65
N GLU A 348 -1.00 -3.63 27.20
CA GLU A 348 -1.28 -5.00 27.65
C GLU A 348 -1.21 -5.14 29.17
N ARG A 349 -0.18 -4.56 29.82
CA ARG A 349 -0.06 -4.54 31.28
C ARG A 349 -1.21 -3.78 31.95
N THR A 350 -1.66 -2.68 31.33
CA THR A 350 -2.78 -1.89 31.84
C THR A 350 -4.08 -2.69 31.74
N LYS A 351 -4.33 -3.33 30.59
CA LYS A 351 -5.47 -4.24 30.38
C LYS A 351 -5.49 -5.34 31.43
N ALA A 352 -4.39 -6.09 31.58
CA ALA A 352 -4.29 -7.19 32.55
C ALA A 352 -4.54 -6.72 34.01
N ALA A 353 -4.05 -5.53 34.38
CA ALA A 353 -4.32 -4.97 35.71
C ALA A 353 -5.80 -4.62 35.92
N LEU A 354 -6.47 -4.09 34.90
CA LEU A 354 -7.90 -3.79 34.94
C LEU A 354 -8.76 -5.04 34.96
N GLU A 355 -8.44 -6.06 34.16
CA GLU A 355 -9.10 -7.37 34.19
C GLU A 355 -9.01 -8.02 35.57
N LYS A 356 -7.82 -8.00 36.19
CA LYS A 356 -7.64 -8.49 37.56
C LYS A 356 -8.51 -7.73 38.56
N LYS A 357 -8.60 -6.40 38.42
CA LYS A 357 -9.44 -5.57 39.29
C LYS A 357 -10.93 -5.86 39.09
N LEU A 358 -11.35 -6.07 37.85
CA LEU A 358 -12.73 -6.43 37.50
C LEU A 358 -13.11 -7.78 38.10
N ALA A 359 -12.24 -8.79 37.96
CA ALA A 359 -12.43 -10.10 38.57
C ALA A 359 -12.53 -10.02 40.11
N SER A 360 -11.75 -9.16 40.77
CA SER A 360 -11.84 -8.96 42.22
C SER A 360 -13.03 -8.13 42.69
N SER A 361 -13.68 -7.36 41.80
CA SER A 361 -14.83 -6.50 42.16
C SER A 361 -16.17 -7.16 41.88
N GLY A 362 -16.18 -8.26 41.11
CA GLY A 362 -17.37 -9.08 40.83
C GLY A 362 -17.50 -10.34 41.69
N ALA A 363 -16.53 -10.62 42.57
CA ALA A 363 -16.57 -11.68 43.58
C ALA A 363 -17.02 -11.13 44.93
#